data_AF-A0A8F5GYT4-F1
#
_entry.id   AF-A0A8F5GYT4-F1
#
_cell.length_a   1.000
_cell.length_b   1.000
_cell.length_c   1.000
_cell.angle_alpha   90.00
_cell.angle_beta   90.00
_cell.angle_gamma   90.00
#
_symmetry.space_group_name_H-M   'P 1'
#
loop_
_entity.id
_entity.type
_entity.pdbx_description
1 polymer ?
#
loop_
_entity_poly.entity_id
_entity_poly.type
_entity_poly.pdbx_seq_one_letter_code
_entity_poly.pdbx_strand_id
1 'polypeptide(L)'
;MRKGLSDSVTMMIVLLASVILAITVVSILFTYLGYFGSNYGDVRQIGTALITQDGKLNITLENSFSNAKIVGVIYDATLHNVNYTLLLGQNKYTINTGFTFPNGLQTVALTLVVVTNQNTIYVPVEAQLVNS
;
A
#
# COMPACT_ATOMS: atom_id res chain seq x y z
N MET A 1 37.78 -24.40 48.59
CA MET A 1 37.54 -23.00 48.16
C MET A 1 37.52 -22.79 46.64
N ARG A 2 38.22 -23.59 45.80
CA ARG A 2 38.25 -23.40 44.33
C ARG A 2 36.92 -23.72 43.59
N LYS A 3 36.07 -24.60 44.12
CA LYS A 3 34.77 -24.95 43.52
C LYS A 3 33.79 -23.77 43.50
N GLY A 4 33.68 -22.99 44.57
CA GLY A 4 32.77 -21.84 44.64
C GLY A 4 33.15 -20.68 43.70
N LEU A 5 34.45 -20.50 43.43
CA LEU A 5 34.94 -19.54 42.42
C LEU A 5 34.66 -20.03 41.00
N SER A 6 34.88 -21.32 40.71
CA SER A 6 34.59 -21.90 39.40
C SER A 6 33.10 -21.86 39.07
N ASP A 7 32.24 -22.25 40.02
CA ASP A 7 30.78 -22.27 39.82
C ASP A 7 30.21 -20.85 39.67
N SER A 8 30.74 -19.86 40.40
CA SER A 8 30.33 -18.46 40.25
C SER A 8 30.70 -17.88 38.89
N VAL A 9 31.89 -18.22 38.38
CA VAL A 9 32.34 -17.77 37.05
C VAL A 9 31.50 -18.42 35.95
N THR A 10 31.25 -19.73 36.05
CA THR A 10 30.37 -20.44 35.11
C THR A 10 28.96 -19.85 35.12
N MET A 11 28.39 -19.58 36.30
CA MET A 11 27.06 -18.98 36.43
C MET A 11 27.02 -17.56 35.85
N MET A 12 28.07 -16.75 36.04
CA MET A 12 28.18 -15.41 35.46
C MET A 12 28.22 -15.44 33.93
N ILE A 13 28.96 -16.38 33.33
CA ILE A 13 29.03 -16.53 31.87
C ILE A 13 27.66 -16.93 31.31
N VAL A 14 26.97 -17.88 31.97
CA VAL A 14 25.63 -18.32 31.56
C VAL A 14 24.62 -17.17 31.67
N LEU A 15 24.69 -16.37 32.73
CA LEU A 15 23.83 -15.20 32.92
C LEU A 15 24.06 -14.15 31.83
N LEU A 16 25.31 -13.85 31.49
CA LEU A 16 25.62 -12.90 30.44
C LEU A 16 25.14 -13.39 29.07
N ALA A 17 25.37 -14.66 28.76
CA ALA A 17 24.90 -15.26 27.51
C ALA A 17 23.36 -15.23 27.41
N SER A 18 22.64 -15.52 28.49
CA SER A 18 21.18 -15.50 28.48
C SER A 18 20.61 -14.09 28.31
N VAL A 19 21.23 -13.08 28.93
CA VAL A 19 20.83 -11.67 28.78
C VAL A 19 21.07 -11.19 27.36
N ILE A 20 22.21 -11.52 26.76
CA ILE A 20 22.51 -11.16 25.36
C ILE A 20 21.49 -11.80 24.41
N LEU A 21 21.19 -13.09 24.61
CA LEU A 21 20.18 -13.78 23.81
C LEU A 21 18.79 -13.17 23.97
N ALA A 22 18.39 -12.84 25.21
CA ALA A 22 17.10 -12.21 25.47
C ALA A 22 16.98 -10.85 24.77
N ILE A 23 18.00 -9.98 24.87
CA ILE A 23 18.03 -8.68 24.18
C ILE A 23 17.94 -8.89 22.66
N THR A 24 18.73 -9.82 22.12
CA THR A 24 18.78 -10.07 20.66
C THR A 24 17.42 -10.53 20.13
N VAL A 25 16.76 -11.47 20.81
CA VAL A 25 15.44 -11.98 20.43
C VAL A 25 14.39 -10.87 20.52
N VAL A 26 14.42 -10.06 21.58
CA VAL A 26 13.51 -8.92 21.75
C VAL A 26 13.73 -7.88 20.65
N SER A 27 14.97 -7.56 20.29
CA SER A 27 15.29 -6.65 19.19
C SER A 27 14.78 -7.19 17.85
N ILE A 28 15.00 -8.46 17.54
CA ILE A 28 14.48 -9.10 16.32
C ILE A 28 12.95 -9.04 16.30
N LEU A 29 12.30 -9.33 17.43
CA LEU A 29 10.84 -9.28 17.56
C LEU A 29 10.32 -7.85 17.30
N PHE A 30 10.92 -6.82 17.87
CA PHE A 30 10.51 -5.43 17.62
C PHE A 30 10.80 -4.99 16.16
N THR A 31 11.89 -5.45 15.55
CA THR A 31 12.13 -5.23 14.11
C THR A 31 11.06 -5.89 13.26
N TYR A 32 10.67 -7.13 13.58
CA TYR A 32 9.61 -7.84 12.90
C TYR A 32 8.25 -7.15 13.09
N LEU A 33 7.89 -6.78 14.32
CA LEU A 33 6.65 -6.06 14.61
C LEU A 33 6.60 -4.69 13.92
N GLY A 34 7.71 -3.96 13.82
CA GLY A 34 7.79 -2.72 13.04
C GLY A 34 7.58 -2.95 11.54
N TYR A 35 8.10 -4.06 11.01
CA TYR A 35 7.90 -4.45 9.60
C TYR A 35 6.46 -4.88 9.31
N PHE A 36 5.80 -5.63 10.20
CA PHE A 36 4.41 -6.06 10.00
C PHE A 36 3.37 -5.00 10.41
N GLY A 37 3.70 -4.12 11.36
CA GLY A 37 2.83 -3.01 11.77
C GLY A 37 2.70 -1.91 10.73
N SER A 38 3.66 -1.81 9.80
CA SER A 38 3.68 -0.81 8.71
C SER A 38 3.05 -1.30 7.40
N ASN A 39 2.59 -2.55 7.33
CA ASN A 39 2.02 -3.14 6.11
C ASN A 39 0.53 -2.85 5.87
N TYR A 40 -0.09 -2.00 6.68
CA TYR A 40 -1.44 -1.51 6.44
C TYR A 40 -1.41 -0.23 5.59
N GLY A 41 -0.82 -0.34 4.40
CA GLY A 41 -0.99 0.69 3.38
C GLY A 41 -2.38 0.55 2.76
N ASP A 42 -2.98 1.67 2.35
CA ASP A 42 -4.23 1.69 1.61
C ASP A 42 -4.10 2.66 0.44
N VAL A 43 -4.89 2.41 -0.61
CA VAL A 43 -5.12 3.35 -1.70
C VAL A 43 -6.62 3.54 -1.84
N ARG A 44 -7.09 4.76 -1.60
CA ARG A 44 -8.52 5.06 -1.65
C ARG A 44 -8.80 6.37 -2.36
N GLN A 45 -9.98 6.44 -2.97
CA GLN A 45 -10.52 7.67 -3.51
C GLN A 45 -10.90 8.64 -2.40
N ILE A 46 -10.52 9.90 -2.56
CA ILE A 46 -10.96 10.99 -1.70
C ILE A 46 -11.78 11.99 -2.51
N GLY A 47 -13.01 12.22 -2.08
CA GLY A 47 -13.92 13.15 -2.73
C GLY A 47 -14.43 12.65 -4.09
N THR A 48 -15.10 13.54 -4.81
CA THR A 48 -15.74 13.24 -6.09
C THR A 48 -14.69 13.17 -7.21
N ALA A 49 -14.64 12.07 -7.94
CA ALA A 49 -13.90 11.98 -9.19
C ALA A 49 -14.77 12.46 -10.36
N LEU A 50 -14.14 13.04 -11.38
CA LEU A 50 -14.80 13.50 -12.59
C LEU A 50 -14.20 12.74 -13.78
N ILE A 51 -15.02 12.29 -14.71
CA ILE A 51 -14.55 11.63 -15.92
C ILE A 51 -15.19 12.24 -17.15
N THR A 52 -14.42 12.49 -18.21
CA THR A 52 -14.97 12.97 -19.48
C THR A 52 -15.50 11.80 -20.31
N GLN A 53 -16.32 12.09 -21.33
CA GLN A 53 -16.80 11.09 -22.28
C GLN A 53 -15.66 10.32 -22.97
N ASP A 54 -14.55 11.01 -23.25
CA ASP A 54 -13.34 10.43 -23.87
C ASP A 54 -12.43 9.65 -22.89
N GLY A 55 -12.86 9.43 -21.64
CA GLY A 55 -12.11 8.60 -20.70
C GLY A 55 -11.06 9.32 -19.88
N LYS A 56 -11.08 10.66 -19.80
CA LYS A 56 -10.15 11.42 -18.97
C LYS A 56 -10.68 11.52 -17.53
N LEU A 57 -10.16 10.67 -16.65
CA LEU A 57 -10.51 10.60 -15.24
C LEU A 57 -9.64 11.56 -14.41
N ASN A 58 -10.26 12.56 -13.79
CA ASN A 58 -9.66 13.41 -12.76
C ASN A 58 -10.09 12.92 -11.39
N ILE A 59 -9.15 12.40 -10.60
CA ILE A 59 -9.41 11.78 -9.31
C ILE A 59 -8.41 12.26 -8.26
N THR A 60 -8.84 12.37 -7.01
CA THR A 60 -7.92 12.52 -5.87
C THR A 60 -7.80 11.18 -5.17
N LEU A 61 -6.57 10.68 -5.05
CA LEU A 61 -6.26 9.43 -4.36
C LEU A 61 -5.39 9.73 -3.15
N GLU A 62 -5.69 9.07 -2.03
CA GLU A 62 -4.79 8.97 -0.88
C GLU A 62 -4.06 7.64 -0.95
N ASN A 63 -2.74 7.67 -0.87
CA ASN A 63 -1.89 6.49 -0.93
C ASN A 63 -0.92 6.46 0.27
N SER A 64 -0.92 5.34 0.99
CA SER A 64 -0.02 5.11 2.12
C SER A 64 1.19 4.22 1.76
N PHE A 65 1.27 3.71 0.52
CA PHE A 65 2.39 2.89 0.07
C PHE A 65 3.49 3.74 -0.56
N SER A 66 4.74 3.43 -0.24
CA SER A 66 5.92 4.15 -0.74
C SER A 66 6.22 3.92 -2.22
N ASN A 67 5.66 2.89 -2.85
CA ASN A 67 5.90 2.53 -4.25
C ASN A 67 4.66 1.87 -4.86
N ALA A 68 3.53 2.58 -4.83
CA ALA A 68 2.32 2.14 -5.51
C ALA A 68 2.27 2.67 -6.95
N LYS A 69 1.76 1.85 -7.86
CA LYS A 69 1.57 2.22 -9.27
C LYS A 69 0.22 1.74 -9.77
N ILE A 70 -0.50 2.60 -10.47
CA ILE A 70 -1.68 2.19 -11.22
C ILE A 70 -1.18 1.58 -12.53
N VAL A 71 -1.47 0.29 -12.72
CA VAL A 71 -1.05 -0.48 -13.91
C VAL A 71 -2.21 -0.76 -14.86
N GLY A 72 -3.44 -0.53 -14.40
CA GLY A 72 -4.62 -0.80 -15.21
C GLY A 72 -5.88 -0.12 -14.68
N VAL A 73 -6.86 0.02 -15.55
CA VAL A 73 -8.21 0.46 -15.24
C VAL A 73 -9.16 -0.58 -15.81
N ILE A 74 -10.08 -1.07 -14.99
CA ILE A 74 -11.12 -2.02 -15.38
C ILE A 74 -12.44 -1.27 -15.48
N TYR A 75 -13.12 -1.46 -16.61
CA TYR A 75 -14.49 -1.03 -16.86
C TYR A 75 -15.23 -2.14 -17.59
N ASP A 76 -16.44 -2.49 -17.12
CA ASP A 76 -17.30 -3.52 -17.73
C ASP A 76 -16.53 -4.81 -18.10
N ALA A 77 -15.81 -5.36 -17.11
CA ALA A 77 -14.93 -6.54 -17.24
C ALA A 77 -13.75 -6.44 -18.23
N THR A 78 -13.55 -5.28 -18.87
CA THR A 78 -12.43 -5.03 -19.77
C THR A 78 -11.31 -4.32 -19.02
N LEU A 79 -10.07 -4.80 -19.17
CA LEU A 79 -8.87 -4.17 -18.62
C LEU A 79 -8.19 -3.29 -19.68
N HIS A 80 -7.99 -2.02 -19.36
CA HIS A 80 -7.11 -1.13 -20.10
C HIS A 80 -5.82 -0.90 -19.31
N ASN A 81 -4.68 -1.13 -19.94
CA ASN A 81 -3.39 -0.95 -19.29
C ASN A 81 -3.01 0.52 -19.25
N VAL A 82 -2.63 1.00 -18.08
CA VAL A 82 -2.14 2.37 -17.85
C VAL A 82 -0.87 2.32 -17.02
N ASN A 83 -0.15 3.43 -16.91
CA ASN A 83 1.04 3.47 -16.05
C ASN A 83 1.14 4.84 -15.37
N TYR A 84 0.78 4.86 -14.08
CA TYR A 84 0.87 6.05 -13.24
C TYR A 84 1.54 5.70 -11.91
N THR A 85 2.51 6.50 -11.50
CA THR A 85 3.12 6.35 -10.17
C THR A 85 2.29 7.11 -9.14
N LEU A 86 1.93 6.44 -8.05
CA LEU A 86 1.22 7.06 -6.93
C LEU A 86 2.24 7.61 -5.93
N LEU A 87 2.16 8.92 -5.71
CA LEU A 87 2.88 9.60 -4.65
C LEU A 87 2.26 9.26 -3.29
N LEU A 88 3.07 9.30 -2.24
CA LEU A 88 2.59 9.17 -0.86
C LEU A 88 1.68 10.35 -0.47
N GLY A 89 0.67 10.07 0.34
CA GLY A 89 -0.33 11.04 0.79
C GLY A 89 -1.44 11.29 -0.23
N GLN A 90 -2.13 12.41 -0.07
CA GLN A 90 -3.26 12.81 -0.92
C GLN A 90 -2.79 13.60 -2.13
N ASN A 91 -3.06 13.08 -3.34
CA ASN A 91 -2.64 13.71 -4.59
C ASN A 91 -3.73 13.63 -5.65
N LYS A 92 -3.76 14.61 -6.57
CA LYS A 92 -4.65 14.64 -7.72
C LYS A 92 -3.99 13.99 -8.93
N TYR A 93 -4.75 13.16 -9.63
CA TYR A 93 -4.30 12.44 -10.82
C TYR A 93 -5.27 12.65 -11.97
N THR A 94 -4.71 12.76 -13.17
CA THR A 94 -5.46 12.75 -14.43
C THR A 94 -5.05 11.49 -15.19
N ILE A 95 -5.95 10.50 -15.19
CA ILE A 95 -5.75 9.17 -15.76
C ILE A 95 -6.52 9.11 -17.07
N ASN A 96 -5.86 8.74 -18.16
CA ASN A 96 -6.56 8.36 -19.38
C ASN A 96 -6.95 6.89 -19.27
N THR A 97 -8.25 6.60 -19.15
CA THR A 97 -8.74 5.24 -18.96
C THR A 97 -8.79 4.44 -20.26
N GLY A 98 -8.70 5.11 -21.42
CA GLY A 98 -8.81 4.47 -22.74
C GLY A 98 -10.22 3.99 -23.11
N PHE A 99 -11.21 4.26 -22.25
CA PHE A 99 -12.61 3.93 -22.49
C PHE A 99 -13.40 5.17 -22.94
N THR A 100 -14.38 4.96 -23.81
CA THR A 100 -15.36 5.99 -24.18
C THR A 100 -16.71 5.67 -23.56
N PHE A 101 -17.35 6.66 -22.94
CA PHE A 101 -18.63 6.47 -22.27
C PHE A 101 -19.81 6.99 -23.11
N PRO A 102 -20.95 6.28 -23.12
CA PRO A 102 -22.16 6.74 -23.80
C PRO A 102 -22.67 8.09 -23.30
N ASN A 103 -23.25 8.87 -24.21
CA ASN A 103 -24.01 10.08 -23.88
C ASN A 103 -25.18 9.76 -22.92
N GLY A 104 -25.32 10.55 -21.86
CA GLY A 104 -26.43 10.44 -20.91
C GLY A 104 -26.15 9.60 -19.64
N LEU A 105 -24.98 8.97 -19.54
CA LEU A 105 -24.50 8.43 -18.26
C LEU A 105 -24.22 9.56 -17.28
N GLN A 106 -24.60 9.40 -16.01
CA GLN A 106 -24.33 10.40 -14.96
C GLN A 106 -23.14 10.01 -14.09
N THR A 107 -22.97 8.71 -13.84
CA THR A 107 -21.94 8.15 -12.97
C THR A 107 -21.33 6.91 -13.61
N VAL A 108 -20.01 6.78 -13.50
CA VAL A 108 -19.24 5.64 -13.99
C VAL A 108 -18.52 4.99 -12.81
N ALA A 109 -18.75 3.69 -12.62
CA ALA A 109 -18.01 2.87 -11.67
C ALA A 109 -16.85 2.17 -12.40
N LEU A 110 -15.64 2.34 -11.89
CA LEU A 110 -14.38 1.83 -12.44
C LEU A 110 -13.64 1.08 -11.34
N THR A 111 -12.69 0.23 -11.71
CA THR A 111 -11.74 -0.35 -10.74
C THR A 111 -10.32 -0.08 -11.20
N LEU A 112 -9.53 0.60 -10.37
CA LEU A 112 -8.11 0.80 -10.61
C LEU A 112 -7.33 -0.43 -10.14
N VAL A 113 -6.46 -0.95 -10.99
CA VAL A 113 -5.51 -2.01 -10.64
C VAL A 113 -4.23 -1.35 -10.18
N VAL A 114 -3.95 -1.47 -8.88
CA VAL A 114 -2.78 -0.86 -8.25
C VAL A 114 -1.82 -1.95 -7.81
N VAL A 115 -0.58 -1.89 -8.30
CA VAL A 115 0.50 -2.76 -7.87
C VAL A 115 1.33 -2.04 -6.82
N THR A 116 1.57 -2.71 -5.71
CA THR A 116 2.45 -2.26 -4.63
C THR A 116 3.66 -3.19 -4.54
N ASN A 117 4.57 -2.93 -3.60
CA ASN A 117 5.72 -3.81 -3.35
C ASN A 117 5.34 -5.22 -2.86
N GLN A 118 4.10 -5.41 -2.40
CA GLN A 118 3.68 -6.63 -1.70
C GLN A 118 2.55 -7.36 -2.42
N ASN A 119 1.64 -6.63 -3.08
CA ASN A 119 0.47 -7.22 -3.70
C ASN A 119 -0.12 -6.33 -4.79
N THR A 120 -1.05 -6.88 -5.56
CA THR A 120 -1.97 -6.12 -6.40
C THR A 120 -3.26 -5.89 -5.63
N ILE A 121 -3.73 -4.65 -5.59
CA ILE A 121 -4.99 -4.24 -4.97
C ILE A 121 -5.92 -3.66 -6.03
N TYR A 122 -7.22 -3.86 -5.84
CA TYR A 122 -8.28 -3.39 -6.73
C TYR A 122 -9.04 -2.29 -6.02
N VAL A 123 -8.91 -1.05 -6.52
CA VAL A 123 -9.49 0.13 -5.88
C VAL A 123 -10.76 0.51 -6.65
N PRO A 124 -11.96 0.31 -6.08
CA PRO A 124 -13.19 0.77 -6.70
C PRO A 124 -13.22 2.30 -6.72
N VAL A 125 -13.65 2.87 -7.83
CA VAL A 125 -13.71 4.30 -8.09
C VAL A 125 -15.05 4.65 -8.68
N GLU A 126 -15.68 5.70 -8.16
CA GLU A 126 -16.90 6.27 -8.72
C GLU A 126 -16.61 7.69 -9.20
N ALA A 127 -16.86 7.92 -10.50
CA ALA A 127 -16.65 9.21 -11.14
C ALA A 127 -17.95 9.72 -11.75
N GLN A 128 -18.20 11.02 -11.59
CA GLN A 128 -19.30 11.69 -12.29
C GLN A 128 -18.86 11.96 -13.73
N LEU A 129 -19.70 11.55 -14.68
CA LEU A 129 -19.46 11.84 -16.09
C LEU A 129 -19.76 13.32 -16.33
N VAL A 130 -18.77 14.04 -16.85
CA VAL A 130 -18.93 15.43 -17.27
C VAL A 130 -18.86 15.48 -18.80
N ASN A 131 -19.84 16.16 -19.41
CA ASN A 131 -19.78 16.45 -20.84
C ASN A 131 -18.63 17.43 -21.04
N SER A 132 -17.68 17.02 -21.88
CA SER A 132 -16.50 17.82 -22.17
C SER A 132 -16.80 18.95 -23.13
#